data_AF-A0A6C0F3M8-F1
#
_entry.id   AF-A0A6C0F3M8-F1
#
_cell.length_a   1.000
_cell.length_b   1.000
_cell.length_c   1.000
_cell.angle_alpha   90.00
_cell.angle_beta   90.00
_cell.angle_gamma   90.00
#
_symmetry.space_group_name_H-M   'P 1'
#
loop_
_entity.id
_entity.type
_entity.pdbx_description
1 polymer ?
#
loop_
_entity_poly.entity_id
_entity_poly.type
_entity_poly.pdbx_seq_one_letter_code
_entity_poly.pdbx_strand_id
1 'polypeptide(L)'
;MPKSSKPYCPPGKIMRKSYKSASGKTVKARCIRKPGLLPGKSSERAQRSITKSKMRSMKAMRMSKKMGLSMRSRCKKNQTLRSGYTRRPYIRKVSGVNVRGSLVAPGCISKRGKSLKIHGEPTSRIVLDEEDHFLSEHGYFDIDTKTKEERHKALHKLIKHFIPIKGNMATYNYVIRALNARYILNRNANPKIARIFKADQRAISAEYKKMKTM
;
A
#
# COMPACT_ATOMS: atom_id res chain seq x y z
N MET A 1 -12.51 -33.26 -38.13
CA MET A 1 -11.31 -32.69 -37.47
C MET A 1 -11.40 -32.89 -35.96
N PRO A 2 -10.50 -33.66 -35.33
CA PRO A 2 -10.55 -33.86 -33.89
C PRO A 2 -10.27 -32.55 -33.16
N LYS A 3 -11.19 -32.16 -32.28
CA LYS A 3 -11.10 -30.94 -31.46
C LYS A 3 -9.84 -31.05 -30.59
N SER A 4 -8.92 -30.10 -30.74
CA SER A 4 -7.68 -30.08 -29.97
C SER A 4 -8.00 -30.06 -28.47
N SER A 5 -7.58 -31.10 -27.76
CA SER A 5 -7.74 -31.18 -26.31
C SER A 5 -7.01 -29.99 -25.68
N LYS A 6 -7.73 -29.16 -24.92
CA LYS A 6 -7.11 -28.02 -24.20
C LYS A 6 -5.95 -28.57 -23.37
N PRO A 7 -4.76 -27.93 -23.41
CA PRO A 7 -3.58 -28.49 -22.80
C PRO A 7 -3.77 -28.51 -21.28
N TYR A 8 -3.78 -29.72 -20.70
CA TYR A 8 -4.06 -29.99 -19.30
C TYR A 8 -2.80 -29.82 -18.46
N CYS A 9 -2.94 -29.16 -17.29
CA CYS A 9 -1.90 -29.15 -16.27
C CYS A 9 -2.34 -29.98 -15.08
N PRO A 10 -1.42 -30.72 -14.44
CA PRO A 10 -1.74 -31.44 -13.22
C PRO A 10 -2.14 -30.46 -12.08
N PRO A 11 -2.90 -30.93 -11.08
CA PRO A 11 -3.32 -30.12 -9.94
C PRO A 11 -2.14 -29.38 -9.29
N GLY A 12 -2.35 -28.11 -8.94
CA GLY A 12 -1.32 -27.25 -8.32
C GLY A 12 -0.35 -26.56 -9.31
N LYS A 13 -0.45 -26.85 -10.61
CA LYS A 13 0.24 -26.13 -11.68
C LYS A 13 -0.73 -25.28 -12.50
N ILE A 14 -0.20 -24.25 -13.17
CA ILE A 14 -0.94 -23.42 -14.13
C ILE A 14 -0.22 -23.45 -15.48
N MET A 15 -0.97 -23.52 -16.58
CA MET A 15 -0.41 -23.46 -17.92
C MET A 15 0.08 -22.03 -18.17
N ARG A 16 1.39 -21.85 -18.31
CA ARG A 16 1.96 -20.57 -18.74
C ARG A 16 1.99 -20.55 -20.27
N LYS A 17 1.34 -19.56 -20.89
CA LYS A 17 1.42 -19.32 -22.34
C LYS A 17 2.87 -19.07 -22.77
N SER A 18 3.20 -19.37 -24.02
CA SER A 18 4.49 -18.99 -24.60
C SER A 18 4.66 -17.48 -24.62
N TYR A 19 5.90 -16.99 -24.49
CA TYR A 19 6.24 -15.57 -24.54
C TYR A 19 7.70 -15.37 -24.96
N LYS A 20 8.05 -14.18 -25.47
CA LYS A 20 9.45 -13.81 -25.75
C LYS A 20 10.12 -13.28 -24.48
N SER A 21 11.31 -13.75 -24.15
CA SER A 21 12.12 -13.21 -23.05
C SER A 21 12.68 -11.83 -23.41
N ALA A 22 13.25 -11.13 -22.41
CA ALA A 22 13.94 -9.86 -22.65
C ALA A 22 15.14 -9.99 -23.63
N SER A 23 15.73 -11.19 -23.71
CA SER A 23 16.78 -11.54 -24.68
C SER A 23 16.26 -12.00 -26.04
N GLY A 24 14.95 -11.85 -26.32
CA GLY A 24 14.32 -12.23 -27.59
C GLY A 24 14.03 -13.73 -27.76
N LYS A 25 14.52 -14.60 -26.86
CA LYS A 25 14.30 -16.06 -26.94
C LYS A 25 12.84 -16.41 -26.67
N THR A 26 12.26 -17.29 -27.49
CA THR A 26 10.89 -17.77 -27.29
C THR A 26 10.85 -18.84 -26.20
N VAL A 27 10.19 -18.52 -25.09
CA VAL A 27 9.91 -19.47 -24.01
C VAL A 27 8.64 -20.24 -24.36
N LYS A 28 8.74 -21.56 -24.55
CA LYS A 28 7.61 -22.44 -24.87
C LYS A 28 6.58 -22.48 -23.73
N ALA A 29 5.32 -22.75 -24.09
CA ALA A 29 4.27 -22.94 -23.10
C ALA A 29 4.60 -24.17 -22.22
N ARG A 30 4.44 -24.03 -20.90
CA ARG A 30 4.66 -25.13 -19.95
C ARG A 30 3.85 -24.95 -18.68
N CYS A 31 3.53 -26.06 -18.01
CA CYS A 31 2.94 -26.02 -16.68
C CYS A 31 3.97 -25.55 -15.65
N ILE A 32 3.69 -24.41 -14.99
CA ILE A 32 4.51 -23.88 -13.90
C ILE A 32 3.81 -24.10 -12.56
N ARG A 33 4.57 -24.20 -11.47
CA ARG A 33 3.99 -24.12 -10.11
C ARG A 33 3.23 -22.79 -9.98
N LYS A 34 2.02 -22.83 -9.42
CA LYS A 34 1.22 -21.61 -9.17
C LYS A 34 2.07 -20.66 -8.30
N PRO A 35 2.44 -19.45 -8.77
CA PRO A 35 3.48 -18.60 -8.16
C PRO A 35 3.11 -17.99 -6.79
N GLY A 36 2.06 -18.48 -6.12
CA GLY A 36 1.83 -18.17 -4.73
C GLY A 36 2.81 -18.96 -3.86
N LEU A 37 3.69 -18.26 -3.15
CA LEU A 37 4.65 -18.81 -2.17
C LEU A 37 4.01 -19.78 -1.14
N LEU A 38 2.68 -19.75 -1.01
CA LEU A 38 1.85 -20.64 -0.20
C LEU A 38 0.50 -20.90 -0.92
N PRO A 39 -0.11 -22.09 -0.77
CA PRO A 39 -1.44 -22.38 -1.30
C PRO A 39 -2.52 -21.48 -0.67
N GLY A 40 -3.56 -21.12 -1.45
CA GLY A 40 -4.73 -20.33 -1.00
C GLY A 40 -4.85 -18.94 -1.64
N LYS A 41 -6.02 -18.29 -1.50
CA LYS A 41 -6.27 -16.91 -1.97
C LYS A 41 -5.50 -15.90 -1.13
N SER A 42 -5.17 -14.73 -1.69
CA SER A 42 -4.42 -13.68 -0.97
C SER A 42 -5.14 -13.22 0.31
N SER A 43 -6.48 -13.08 0.25
CA SER A 43 -7.34 -12.74 1.39
C SER A 43 -7.26 -13.77 2.52
N GLU A 44 -7.34 -15.07 2.18
CA GLU A 44 -7.21 -16.16 3.16
C GLU A 44 -5.83 -16.16 3.83
N ARG A 45 -4.76 -15.86 3.08
CA ARG A 45 -3.41 -15.76 3.63
C ARG A 45 -3.28 -14.57 4.59
N ALA A 46 -3.82 -13.42 4.22
CA ALA A 46 -3.86 -12.25 5.09
C ALA A 46 -4.62 -12.57 6.39
N GLN A 47 -5.79 -13.21 6.27
CA GLN A 47 -6.59 -13.61 7.43
C GLN A 47 -5.85 -14.60 8.32
N ARG A 48 -5.24 -15.65 7.75
CA ARG A 48 -4.42 -16.62 8.49
C ARG A 48 -3.25 -15.93 9.21
N SER A 49 -2.60 -14.96 8.58
CA SER A 49 -1.51 -14.18 9.20
C SER A 49 -2.00 -13.36 10.39
N ILE A 50 -3.15 -12.67 10.23
CA ILE A 50 -3.79 -11.91 11.30
C ILE A 50 -4.16 -12.83 12.48
N THR A 51 -4.81 -13.97 12.22
CA THR A 51 -5.19 -14.94 13.25
C THR A 51 -3.96 -15.48 13.98
N LYS A 52 -2.91 -15.89 13.26
CA LYS A 52 -1.64 -16.34 13.86
C LYS A 52 -0.96 -15.23 14.68
N SER A 53 -1.05 -13.97 14.25
CA SER A 53 -0.53 -12.83 15.00
C SER A 53 -1.30 -12.63 16.33
N LYS A 54 -2.64 -12.64 16.27
CA LYS A 54 -3.52 -12.55 17.44
C LYS A 54 -3.25 -13.67 18.44
N MET A 55 -3.17 -14.92 17.99
CA MET A 55 -2.88 -16.06 18.88
C MET A 55 -1.53 -15.93 19.58
N ARG A 56 -0.49 -15.50 18.86
CA ARG A 56 0.85 -15.25 19.45
C ARG A 56 0.79 -14.14 20.51
N SER A 57 0.06 -13.07 20.23
CA SER A 57 -0.15 -11.98 21.19
C SER A 57 -0.88 -12.44 22.43
N MET A 58 -1.96 -13.22 22.30
CA MET A 58 -2.72 -13.75 23.43
C MET A 58 -1.88 -14.72 24.28
N LYS A 59 -1.07 -15.56 23.63
CA LYS A 59 -0.13 -16.44 24.34
C LYS A 59 0.90 -15.64 25.14
N ALA A 60 1.47 -14.59 24.55
CA ALA A 60 2.41 -13.71 25.25
C ALA A 60 1.76 -12.99 26.42
N MET A 61 0.54 -12.47 26.28
CA MET A 61 -0.24 -11.87 27.39
C MET A 61 -0.39 -12.85 28.56
N ARG A 62 -0.82 -14.09 28.28
CA ARG A 62 -1.00 -15.13 29.31
C ARG A 62 0.31 -15.45 30.03
N MET A 63 1.41 -15.58 29.29
CA MET A 63 2.74 -15.82 29.88
C MET A 63 3.22 -14.62 30.70
N SER A 64 2.97 -13.39 30.24
CA SER A 64 3.33 -12.18 30.99
C SER A 64 2.59 -12.10 32.31
N LYS A 65 1.29 -12.43 32.33
CA LYS A 65 0.49 -12.54 33.56
C LYS A 65 1.06 -13.59 34.51
N LYS A 66 1.39 -14.79 33.99
CA LYS A 66 1.97 -15.89 34.79
C LYS A 66 3.32 -15.52 35.41
N MET A 67 4.12 -14.71 34.71
CA MET A 67 5.44 -14.26 35.18
C MET A 67 5.38 -12.98 36.04
N GLY A 68 4.18 -12.47 36.38
CA GLY A 68 4.06 -11.25 37.19
C GLY A 68 4.57 -9.98 36.50
N LEU A 69 4.66 -9.96 35.17
CA LEU A 69 5.13 -8.78 34.45
C LEU A 69 4.06 -7.69 34.45
N SER A 70 4.49 -6.44 34.67
CA SER A 70 3.58 -5.30 34.67
C SER A 70 2.96 -5.10 33.29
N MET A 71 1.62 -5.05 33.24
CA MET A 71 0.85 -4.85 32.02
C MET A 71 -0.04 -3.64 32.19
N ARG A 72 0.13 -2.64 31.33
CA ARG A 72 -0.76 -1.48 31.30
C ARG A 72 -1.97 -1.77 30.42
N SER A 73 -3.17 -1.51 30.93
CA SER A 73 -4.41 -1.56 30.15
C SER A 73 -4.59 -0.33 29.25
N ARG A 74 -4.03 0.81 29.66
CA ARG A 74 -4.13 2.09 28.96
C ARG A 74 -2.77 2.75 28.82
N CYS A 75 -2.61 3.52 27.74
CA CYS A 75 -1.41 4.29 27.45
C CYS A 75 -1.69 5.79 27.50
N LYS A 76 -0.64 6.58 27.77
CA LYS A 76 -0.72 8.04 27.78
C LYS A 76 -1.06 8.57 26.38
N LYS A 77 -1.51 9.83 26.31
CA LYS A 77 -1.64 10.59 25.05
C LYS A 77 -0.31 10.50 24.28
N ASN A 78 -0.36 10.22 22.98
CA ASN A 78 0.79 9.95 22.09
C ASN A 78 1.49 8.58 22.20
N GLN A 79 0.97 7.65 22.99
CA GLN A 79 1.44 6.26 23.01
C GLN A 79 0.37 5.30 22.47
N THR A 80 0.78 4.12 22.05
CA THR A 80 -0.11 3.01 21.68
C THR A 80 0.29 1.77 22.47
N LEU A 81 -0.70 1.01 22.93
CA LEU A 81 -0.45 -0.26 23.59
C LEU A 81 0.02 -1.29 22.55
N ARG A 82 1.28 -1.71 22.65
CA ARG A 82 1.83 -2.80 21.84
C ARG A 82 1.50 -4.12 22.50
N SER A 83 0.93 -5.04 21.73
CA SER A 83 0.79 -6.45 22.11
C SER A 83 2.12 -7.07 22.53
N GLY A 84 2.10 -7.87 23.59
CA GLY A 84 3.24 -8.71 23.96
C GLY A 84 3.55 -9.75 22.86
N TYR A 85 4.80 -10.20 22.79
CA TYR A 85 5.23 -11.25 21.87
C TYR A 85 6.46 -12.00 22.41
N THR A 86 6.75 -13.15 21.83
CA THR A 86 7.96 -13.93 22.14
C THR A 86 9.02 -13.74 21.06
N ARG A 87 10.25 -13.43 21.45
CA ARG A 87 11.42 -13.43 20.57
C ARG A 87 11.99 -14.85 20.51
N ARG A 88 12.26 -15.34 19.31
CA ARG A 88 12.93 -16.62 19.12
C ARG A 88 14.42 -16.49 19.47
N PRO A 89 15.04 -17.53 20.01
CA PRO A 89 16.50 -17.56 20.13
C PRO A 89 17.13 -17.50 18.73
N TYR A 90 18.30 -16.86 18.63
CA TYR A 90 19.05 -16.79 17.39
C TYR A 90 20.54 -16.57 17.66
N ILE A 91 21.37 -16.98 16.72
CA ILE A 91 22.81 -16.76 16.76
C ILE A 91 23.13 -15.45 16.05
N ARG A 92 23.88 -14.55 16.70
CA ARG A 92 24.35 -13.31 16.07
C ARG A 92 25.36 -13.66 14.97
N LYS A 93 25.11 -13.20 13.74
CA LYS A 93 25.98 -13.51 12.59
C LYS A 93 27.42 -13.03 12.76
N VAL A 94 27.61 -11.86 13.37
CA VAL A 94 28.93 -11.22 13.50
C VAL A 94 29.73 -11.84 14.65
N SER A 95 29.09 -12.07 15.80
CA SER A 95 29.79 -12.48 17.02
C SER A 95 29.65 -13.96 17.38
N GLY A 96 28.83 -14.74 16.66
CA GLY A 96 28.53 -16.14 16.99
C GLY A 96 27.74 -16.36 18.29
N VAL A 97 27.45 -15.29 19.04
CA VAL A 97 26.78 -15.39 20.35
C VAL A 97 25.33 -15.83 20.20
N ASN A 98 24.94 -16.87 20.93
CA ASN A 98 23.56 -17.34 21.02
C ASN A 98 22.73 -16.40 21.91
N VAL A 99 21.80 -15.69 21.31
CA VAL A 99 20.83 -14.84 22.01
C VAL A 99 19.64 -15.70 22.40
N ARG A 100 19.40 -15.85 23.71
CA ARG A 100 18.25 -16.59 24.24
C ARG A 100 16.92 -15.96 23.81
N GLY A 101 15.91 -16.80 23.65
CA GLY A 101 14.54 -16.35 23.47
C GLY A 101 14.07 -15.54 24.68
N SER A 102 13.22 -14.55 24.45
CA SER A 102 12.70 -13.71 25.53
C SER A 102 11.23 -13.40 25.33
N LEU A 103 10.51 -13.29 26.44
CA LEU A 103 9.14 -12.80 26.47
C LEU A 103 9.17 -11.28 26.55
N VAL A 104 8.49 -10.63 25.62
CA VAL A 104 8.31 -9.18 25.62
C VAL A 104 6.89 -8.91 26.09
N ALA A 105 6.77 -8.33 27.27
CA ALA A 105 5.48 -7.98 27.84
C ALA A 105 4.74 -6.91 27.00
N PRO A 106 3.40 -6.91 27.04
CA PRO A 106 2.59 -5.82 26.52
C PRO A 106 2.97 -4.50 27.19
N GLY A 107 3.12 -3.44 26.41
CA GLY A 107 3.57 -2.18 26.95
C GLY A 107 3.28 -1.01 26.03
N CYS A 108 3.29 0.19 26.60
CA CYS A 108 3.09 1.41 25.85
C CYS A 108 4.35 1.74 25.07
N ILE A 109 4.21 1.90 23.76
CA ILE A 109 5.25 2.41 22.88
C ILE A 109 4.84 3.78 22.37
N SER A 110 5.80 4.66 22.12
CA SER A 110 5.56 5.90 21.39
C SER A 110 4.91 5.56 20.04
N LYS A 111 3.89 6.33 19.64
CA LYS A 111 3.23 6.16 18.34
C LYS A 111 4.26 6.32 17.22
N ARG A 112 4.71 5.19 16.65
CA ARG A 112 5.55 5.17 15.44
C ARG A 112 4.65 5.45 14.23
N GLY A 113 5.08 6.34 13.33
CA GLY A 113 4.30 6.72 12.15
C GLY A 113 3.45 7.99 12.32
N LYS A 114 3.52 8.69 13.45
CA LYS A 114 3.41 10.14 13.39
C LYS A 114 4.71 10.62 12.76
N SER A 115 4.58 11.24 11.60
CA SER A 115 5.63 12.00 10.94
C SER A 115 6.63 12.58 11.95
N LEU A 116 7.90 12.16 11.87
CA LEU A 116 8.99 12.91 12.48
C LEU A 116 8.83 14.37 12.04
N LYS A 117 8.84 15.30 12.97
CA LYS A 117 8.94 16.71 12.60
C LYS A 117 10.41 17.00 12.36
N ILE A 118 10.81 17.20 11.11
CA ILE A 118 12.13 17.76 10.79
C ILE A 118 11.88 19.27 10.70
N HIS A 119 12.57 20.08 11.51
CA HIS A 119 12.34 21.54 11.62
C HIS A 119 10.90 21.99 11.94
N GLY A 120 10.10 21.15 12.61
CA GLY A 120 8.72 21.50 13.00
C GLY A 120 7.62 21.00 12.05
N GLU A 121 7.98 20.47 10.88
CA GLU A 121 7.04 20.04 9.84
C GLU A 121 6.82 18.52 9.79
N PRO A 122 5.57 18.05 9.71
CA PRO A 122 5.26 16.63 9.65
C PRO A 122 5.77 15.96 8.35
N THR A 123 6.82 15.13 8.44
CA THR A 123 7.25 14.10 7.45
C THR A 123 6.20 13.03 7.05
N SER A 124 4.89 13.32 7.00
CA SER A 124 4.03 12.47 6.18
C SER A 124 4.65 12.50 4.78
N ARG A 125 5.14 11.36 4.29
CA ARG A 125 5.83 11.19 2.99
C ARG A 125 5.03 11.67 1.77
N ILE A 126 3.87 12.24 1.99
CA ILE A 126 3.13 13.06 1.08
C ILE A 126 3.28 14.48 1.64
N VAL A 127 4.39 15.15 1.32
CA VAL A 127 4.40 16.60 1.32
C VAL A 127 3.47 16.95 0.17
N LEU A 128 2.21 17.20 0.51
CA LEU A 128 1.47 18.16 -0.26
C LEU A 128 2.16 19.46 0.13
N ASP A 129 2.76 20.17 -0.83
CA ASP A 129 3.31 21.49 -0.55
C ASP A 129 2.25 22.28 0.24
N GLU A 130 2.72 23.09 1.20
CA GLU A 130 1.86 23.83 2.13
C GLU A 130 0.84 24.70 1.39
N GLU A 131 1.12 24.96 0.12
CA GLU A 131 0.19 25.47 -0.86
C GLU A 131 -0.17 24.33 -1.83
N ASP A 132 -1.47 24.14 -2.07
CA ASP A 132 -2.07 23.24 -3.07
C ASP A 132 -1.64 23.55 -4.53
N HIS A 133 -0.54 24.29 -4.68
CA HIS A 133 -0.21 25.26 -5.72
C HIS A 133 -0.72 24.83 -7.07
N PHE A 134 -0.28 23.70 -7.59
CA PHE A 134 -0.63 23.40 -8.97
C PHE A 134 -2.11 23.03 -9.17
N LEU A 135 -2.73 22.30 -8.24
CA LEU A 135 -4.15 21.98 -8.38
C LEU A 135 -5.02 23.22 -8.14
N SER A 136 -4.78 23.95 -7.05
CA SER A 136 -5.55 25.14 -6.70
C SER A 136 -5.38 26.27 -7.70
N GLU A 137 -4.15 26.57 -8.18
CA GLU A 137 -3.85 27.59 -9.20
C GLU A 137 -4.66 27.38 -10.48
N HIS A 138 -4.92 26.13 -10.83
CA HIS A 138 -5.63 25.79 -12.06
C HIS A 138 -7.15 25.62 -11.84
N GLY A 139 -7.64 26.02 -10.67
CA GLY A 139 -9.06 26.05 -10.34
C GLY A 139 -9.58 24.77 -9.68
N TYR A 140 -8.71 23.86 -9.23
CA TYR A 140 -9.11 22.61 -8.56
C TYR A 140 -9.08 22.78 -7.01
N PHE A 141 -9.87 23.73 -6.53
CA PHE A 141 -10.15 24.02 -5.11
C PHE A 141 -11.66 23.95 -4.84
N ASP A 142 -12.10 23.95 -3.57
CA ASP A 142 -13.53 23.87 -3.16
C ASP A 142 -14.30 22.74 -3.88
N ILE A 143 -13.75 21.54 -3.79
CA ILE A 143 -14.15 20.36 -4.55
C ILE A 143 -15.57 19.87 -4.19
N ASP A 144 -16.03 20.23 -3.00
CA ASP A 144 -17.35 19.90 -2.48
C ASP A 144 -18.47 20.73 -3.11
N THR A 145 -18.19 21.96 -3.53
CA THR A 145 -19.15 22.85 -4.20
C THR A 145 -19.14 22.68 -5.72
N LYS A 146 -17.98 22.37 -6.30
CA LYS A 146 -17.82 22.27 -7.77
C LYS A 146 -18.50 21.04 -8.37
N THR A 147 -19.10 21.26 -9.53
CA THR A 147 -19.63 20.19 -10.38
C THR A 147 -18.50 19.34 -10.96
N LYS A 148 -18.83 18.13 -11.43
CA LYS A 148 -17.85 17.22 -12.03
C LYS A 148 -17.15 17.84 -13.24
N GLU A 149 -17.89 18.61 -14.04
CA GLU A 149 -17.39 19.23 -15.26
C GLU A 149 -16.39 20.35 -14.95
N GLU A 150 -16.71 21.21 -13.99
CA GLU A 150 -15.81 22.28 -13.52
C GLU A 150 -14.49 21.70 -12.99
N ARG A 151 -14.58 20.63 -12.19
CA ARG A 151 -13.40 19.93 -11.67
C ARG A 151 -12.54 19.34 -12.79
N HIS A 152 -13.14 18.67 -13.76
CA HIS A 152 -12.40 18.12 -14.89
C HIS A 152 -11.78 19.23 -15.75
N LYS A 153 -12.51 20.33 -15.99
CA LYS A 153 -11.99 21.50 -16.72
C LYS A 153 -10.76 22.09 -16.03
N ALA A 154 -10.78 22.20 -14.70
CA ALA A 154 -9.62 22.63 -13.92
C ALA A 154 -8.42 21.67 -14.07
N LEU A 155 -8.66 20.36 -14.00
CA LEU A 155 -7.62 19.36 -14.23
C LEU A 155 -7.06 19.40 -15.65
N HIS A 156 -7.89 19.65 -16.67
CA HIS A 156 -7.44 19.79 -18.05
C HIS A 156 -6.66 21.09 -18.28
N LYS A 157 -7.01 22.18 -17.60
CA LYS A 157 -6.17 23.40 -17.58
C LYS A 157 -4.78 23.10 -17.02
N LEU A 158 -4.71 22.39 -15.90
CA LEU A 158 -3.46 21.94 -15.30
C LEU A 158 -2.64 21.06 -16.25
N ILE A 159 -3.28 20.08 -16.88
CA ILE A 159 -2.63 19.19 -17.84
C ILE A 159 -2.07 20.00 -19.02
N LYS A 160 -2.86 20.90 -19.60
CA LYS A 160 -2.45 21.74 -20.73
C LYS A 160 -1.24 22.61 -20.38
N HIS A 161 -1.20 23.17 -19.18
CA HIS A 161 -0.08 23.97 -18.70
C HIS A 161 1.21 23.15 -18.54
N PHE A 162 1.13 21.93 -17.99
CA PHE A 162 2.32 21.12 -17.72
C PHE A 162 2.80 20.26 -18.89
N ILE A 163 1.98 19.97 -19.89
CA ILE A 163 2.39 19.22 -21.09
C ILE A 163 3.68 19.78 -21.73
N PRO A 164 3.81 21.08 -22.04
CA PRO A 164 5.02 21.61 -22.66
C PRO A 164 6.25 21.55 -21.74
N ILE A 165 6.05 21.54 -20.42
CA ILE A 165 7.14 21.59 -19.43
C ILE A 165 7.68 20.18 -19.13
N LYS A 166 6.80 19.23 -18.82
CA LYS A 166 7.16 17.90 -18.31
C LYS A 166 7.01 16.79 -19.35
N GLY A 167 6.35 17.08 -20.46
CA GLY A 167 5.92 16.08 -21.44
C GLY A 167 4.63 15.38 -21.05
N ASN A 168 3.92 14.87 -22.05
CA ASN A 168 2.55 14.38 -21.93
C ASN A 168 2.40 13.28 -20.85
N MET A 169 3.20 12.22 -20.94
CA MET A 169 3.09 11.07 -20.01
C MET A 169 3.45 11.41 -18.56
N ALA A 170 4.41 12.30 -18.36
CA ALA A 170 4.83 12.71 -17.02
C ALA A 170 3.75 13.58 -16.35
N THR A 171 3.13 14.50 -17.11
CA THR A 171 2.06 15.38 -16.63
C THR A 171 0.86 14.60 -16.13
N TYR A 172 0.36 13.63 -16.90
CA TYR A 172 -0.76 12.81 -16.45
C TYR A 172 -0.42 11.97 -15.21
N ASN A 173 0.78 11.39 -15.16
CA ASN A 173 1.25 10.65 -13.98
C ASN A 173 1.34 11.56 -12.74
N TYR A 174 1.76 12.80 -12.91
CA TYR A 174 1.81 13.80 -11.86
C TYR A 174 0.40 14.08 -11.30
N VAL A 175 -0.56 14.40 -12.15
CA VAL A 175 -1.96 14.67 -11.74
C VAL A 175 -2.58 13.46 -11.04
N ILE A 176 -2.36 12.25 -11.58
CA ILE A 176 -2.86 11.00 -10.97
C ILE A 176 -2.29 10.79 -9.56
N ARG A 177 -0.99 11.04 -9.37
CA ARG A 177 -0.34 10.92 -8.06
C ARG A 177 -0.86 11.96 -7.08
N ALA A 178 -1.03 13.21 -7.53
CA ALA A 178 -1.56 14.31 -6.71
C ALA A 178 -2.98 13.99 -6.21
N LEU A 179 -3.88 13.56 -7.10
CA LEU A 179 -5.25 13.17 -6.72
C LEU A 179 -5.28 11.95 -5.78
N ASN A 180 -4.41 10.97 -6.00
CA ASN A 180 -4.32 9.79 -5.12
C ASN A 180 -3.77 10.15 -3.72
N ALA A 181 -2.81 11.06 -3.65
CA ALA A 181 -2.30 11.60 -2.39
C ALA A 181 -3.43 12.26 -1.58
N ARG A 182 -4.20 13.15 -2.22
CA ARG A 182 -5.36 13.82 -1.61
C ARG A 182 -6.43 12.84 -1.15
N TYR A 183 -6.70 11.79 -1.94
CA TYR A 183 -7.57 10.69 -1.54
C TYR A 183 -7.08 10.00 -0.26
N ILE A 184 -5.80 9.63 -0.17
CA ILE A 184 -5.25 8.90 0.99
C ILE A 184 -5.35 9.72 2.27
N LEU A 185 -5.15 11.03 2.17
CA LEU A 185 -5.23 11.93 3.33
C LEU A 185 -6.68 12.14 3.77
N ASN A 186 -7.61 12.30 2.82
CA ASN A 186 -9.01 12.56 3.13
C ASN A 186 -9.84 11.29 3.41
N ARG A 187 -9.37 10.07 3.09
CA ARG A 187 -10.18 8.84 3.20
C ARG A 187 -10.78 8.58 4.58
N ASN A 188 -10.11 9.05 5.64
CA ASN A 188 -10.58 8.91 7.02
C ASN A 188 -11.19 10.22 7.57
N ALA A 189 -10.67 11.38 7.17
CA ALA A 189 -11.10 12.68 7.70
C ALA A 189 -12.38 13.19 7.03
N ASN A 190 -12.45 13.14 5.70
CA ASN A 190 -13.62 13.53 4.92
C ASN A 190 -13.88 12.50 3.80
N PRO A 191 -14.66 11.45 4.08
CA PRO A 191 -14.88 10.35 3.12
C PRO A 191 -15.67 10.80 1.88
N LYS A 192 -16.50 11.86 1.99
CA LYS A 192 -17.24 12.42 0.85
C LYS A 192 -16.28 13.00 -0.18
N ILE A 193 -15.40 13.91 0.25
CA ILE A 193 -14.39 14.53 -0.63
C ILE A 193 -13.39 13.48 -1.13
N ALA A 194 -12.98 12.52 -0.29
CA ALA A 194 -12.10 11.44 -0.70
C ALA A 194 -12.66 10.64 -1.91
N ARG A 195 -13.97 10.35 -1.93
CA ARG A 195 -14.60 9.67 -3.07
C ARG A 195 -14.51 10.51 -4.35
N ILE A 196 -14.63 11.83 -4.25
CA ILE A 196 -14.50 12.75 -5.40
C ILE A 196 -13.08 12.67 -5.97
N PHE A 197 -12.04 12.86 -5.15
CA PHE A 197 -10.64 12.71 -5.59
C PHE A 197 -10.39 11.36 -6.26
N LYS A 198 -11.00 10.28 -5.73
CA LYS A 198 -10.84 8.94 -6.29
C LYS A 198 -11.55 8.78 -7.64
N ALA A 199 -12.70 9.40 -7.82
CA ALA A 199 -13.45 9.38 -9.07
C ALA A 199 -12.70 10.16 -10.16
N ASP A 200 -12.26 11.38 -9.86
CA ASP A 200 -11.52 12.22 -10.79
C ASP A 200 -10.16 11.57 -11.15
N GLN A 201 -9.46 10.97 -10.18
CA GLN A 201 -8.23 10.19 -10.43
C GLN A 201 -8.46 9.04 -11.41
N ARG A 202 -9.60 8.34 -11.32
CA ARG A 202 -9.96 7.25 -12.24
C ARG A 202 -10.24 7.77 -13.65
N ALA A 203 -10.89 8.93 -13.78
CA ALA A 203 -11.15 9.57 -15.07
C ALA A 203 -9.84 9.92 -15.78
N ILE A 204 -8.94 10.65 -15.13
CA ILE A 204 -7.63 11.01 -15.70
C ILE A 204 -6.77 9.76 -15.97
N SER A 205 -6.88 8.72 -15.13
CA SER A 205 -6.19 7.44 -15.39
C SER A 205 -6.73 6.70 -16.61
N ALA A 206 -8.01 6.85 -16.94
CA ALA A 206 -8.59 6.27 -18.15
C ALA A 206 -8.07 6.98 -19.40
N GLU A 207 -7.99 8.32 -19.37
CA GLU A 207 -7.38 9.14 -20.43
C GLU A 207 -5.90 8.78 -20.62
N TYR A 208 -5.13 8.69 -19.53
CA TYR A 208 -3.73 8.27 -19.56
C TYR A 208 -3.53 6.89 -20.22
N LYS A 209 -4.41 5.93 -19.91
CA LYS A 209 -4.34 4.60 -20.52
C LYS A 209 -4.62 4.64 -22.02
N LYS A 210 -5.62 5.42 -22.47
CA LYS A 210 -5.93 5.57 -23.89
C LYS A 210 -4.72 6.11 -24.66
N MET A 211 -4.06 7.14 -24.13
CA MET A 211 -2.86 7.69 -24.76
C MET A 211 -1.69 6.71 -24.78
N LYS A 212 -1.53 5.88 -23.75
CA LYS A 212 -0.44 4.88 -23.71
C LYS A 212 -0.63 3.75 -24.73
N THR A 213 -1.87 3.50 -25.14
CA THR A 213 -2.22 2.46 -26.12
C THR A 213 -2.23 2.97 -27.56
N MET A 214 -2.20 4.29 -27.76
CA MET A 214 -1.95 4.90 -29.07
C MET A 214 -0.45 4.94 -29.33
#